data_AF-W6K5E3-F1
#
_entry.id   AF-W6K5E3-F1
#
_cell.length_a   1.000
_cell.length_b   1.000
_cell.length_c   1.000
_cell.angle_alpha   90.00
_cell.angle_beta   90.00
_cell.angle_gamma   90.00
#
_symmetry.space_group_name_H-M   'P 1'
#
loop_
_entity.id
_entity.type
_entity.pdbx_description
1 polymer ?
#
loop_
_entity_poly.entity_id
_entity_poly.type
_entity_poly.pdbx_seq_one_letter_code
_entity_poly.pdbx_strand_id
1 'polypeptide(L)'
;MKTAKLIHRLGNILDLDDTRKKKVALKKVLKKLKHKEVTLQEKLRQTKSDKDSADLKRQIKVSKAQRKKGIKTLRKLKGKS
;
A
#
# COMPACT_ATOMS: atom_id res chain seq x y z
N MET A 1 9.06 -6.17 5.69
CA MET A 1 8.15 -7.05 4.91
C MET A 1 8.30 -6.76 3.41
N LYS A 2 8.24 -7.81 2.57
CA LYS A 2 8.15 -7.67 1.09
C LYS A 2 6.81 -7.03 0.71
N THR A 3 6.79 -6.24 -0.37
CA THR A 3 5.59 -5.53 -0.88
C THR A 3 4.43 -6.51 -1.13
N ALA A 4 4.71 -7.68 -1.69
CA ALA A 4 3.73 -8.75 -1.92
C ALA A 4 2.97 -9.17 -0.64
N LYS A 5 3.65 -9.31 0.50
CA LYS A 5 2.99 -9.67 1.78
C LYS A 5 2.02 -8.58 2.26
N LEU A 6 2.33 -7.31 2.01
CA LEU A 6 1.43 -6.20 2.36
C LEU A 6 0.20 -6.17 1.45
N ILE A 7 0.37 -6.50 0.17
CA ILE A 7 -0.73 -6.60 -0.80
C ILE A 7 -1.66 -7.75 -0.44
N HIS A 8 -1.11 -8.93 -0.15
CA HIS A 8 -1.89 -10.09 0.28
C HIS A 8 -2.68 -9.77 1.56
N ARG A 9 -2.02 -9.16 2.55
CA ARG A 9 -2.69 -8.73 3.78
C ARG A 9 -3.78 -7.67 3.52
N LEU A 10 -3.58 -6.77 2.57
CA LEU A 10 -4.60 -5.82 2.16
C LEU A 10 -5.82 -6.55 1.56
N GLY A 11 -5.60 -7.56 0.71
CA GLY A 11 -6.66 -8.44 0.19
C GLY A 11 -7.51 -9.02 1.31
N ASN A 12 -6.88 -9.78 2.22
CA ASN A 12 -7.59 -10.40 3.35
C ASN A 12 -8.35 -9.39 4.22
N ILE A 13 -7.84 -8.16 4.37
CA ILE A 13 -8.54 -7.10 5.10
C ILE A 13 -9.76 -6.60 4.32
N LEU A 14 -9.67 -6.50 3.00
CA LEU A 14 -10.78 -6.11 2.14
C LEU A 14 -11.91 -7.14 2.16
N ASP A 15 -11.60 -8.40 2.46
CA ASP A 15 -12.58 -9.49 2.57
C ASP A 15 -13.18 -9.64 3.97
N LEU A 16 -12.76 -8.83 4.96
CA LEU A 16 -13.39 -8.84 6.29
C LEU A 16 -14.81 -8.25 6.24
N ASP A 17 -15.75 -8.95 6.85
CA ASP A 17 -17.15 -8.49 7.03
C ASP A 17 -17.29 -7.45 8.15
N ASP A 18 -16.54 -7.65 9.25
CA ASP A 18 -16.57 -6.72 10.38
C ASP A 18 -15.99 -5.36 9.99
N THR A 19 -16.88 -4.39 9.79
CA THR A 19 -16.55 -3.03 9.35
C THR A 19 -15.62 -2.30 10.31
N ARG A 20 -15.73 -2.52 11.63
CA ARG A 20 -14.86 -1.89 12.63
C ARG A 20 -13.44 -2.47 12.54
N LYS A 21 -13.31 -3.80 12.55
CA LYS A 21 -12.02 -4.50 12.40
C LYS A 21 -11.37 -4.18 11.06
N LYS A 22 -12.16 -4.20 9.98
CA LYS A 22 -11.75 -3.80 8.63
C LYS A 22 -11.15 -2.40 8.64
N LYS A 23 -11.86 -1.40 9.16
CA LYS A 23 -11.38 0.00 9.24
C LYS A 23 -10.05 0.14 9.98
N VAL A 24 -9.90 -0.53 11.13
CA VAL A 24 -8.67 -0.49 11.94
C VAL A 24 -7.51 -1.19 11.20
N ALA A 25 -7.73 -2.39 10.70
CA ALA A 25 -6.73 -3.15 9.97
C ALA A 25 -6.30 -2.44 8.67
N LEU A 26 -7.26 -1.84 7.95
CA LEU A 26 -7.02 -1.10 6.71
C LEU A 26 -6.16 0.15 6.99
N LYS A 27 -6.43 0.91 8.06
CA LYS A 27 -5.56 2.02 8.47
C LYS A 27 -4.13 1.55 8.75
N LYS A 28 -3.97 0.43 9.48
CA LYS A 28 -2.65 -0.13 9.82
C LYS A 28 -1.88 -0.56 8.56
N VAL A 29 -2.52 -1.25 7.62
CA VAL A 29 -1.86 -1.71 6.38
C VAL A 29 -1.54 -0.55 5.45
N LEU A 30 -2.42 0.46 5.35
CA LEU A 30 -2.18 1.68 4.56
C LEU A 30 -1.01 2.50 5.09
N LYS A 31 -0.85 2.59 6.42
CA LYS A 31 0.32 3.24 7.04
C LYS A 31 1.62 2.51 6.66
N LYS A 32 1.61 1.18 6.67
CA LYS A 32 2.77 0.36 6.27
C LYS A 32 3.09 0.51 4.78
N LEU A 33 2.08 0.54 3.91
CA LEU A 33 2.26 0.80 2.47
C LEU A 33 2.85 2.20 2.24
N LYS A 34 2.36 3.24 2.93
CA LYS A 34 2.93 4.60 2.86
C LYS A 34 4.41 4.61 3.24
N HIS A 35 4.76 3.98 4.36
CA HIS A 35 6.16 3.96 4.80
C HIS A 35 7.05 3.24 3.79
N LYS A 36 6.56 2.10 3.24
CA LYS A 36 7.28 1.36 2.20
C LYS A 36 7.46 2.16 0.91
N GLU A 37 6.45 2.92 0.49
CA GLU A 37 6.55 3.84 -0.66
C GLU A 37 7.66 4.86 -0.46
N VAL A 38 7.71 5.50 0.70
CA VAL A 38 8.75 6.50 1.03
C VAL A 38 10.13 5.85 0.98
N THR A 39 10.33 4.70 1.64
CA THR A 39 11.61 4.00 1.61
C THR A 39 12.03 3.60 0.19
N LEU A 40 11.10 3.14 -0.66
CA LEU A 40 11.40 2.80 -2.04
C LEU A 40 11.75 4.04 -2.88
N GLN A 41 11.09 5.17 -2.63
CA GLN A 41 11.40 6.45 -3.28
C GLN A 41 12.77 6.99 -2.87
N GLU A 42 13.13 6.89 -1.59
CA GLU A 42 14.46 7.26 -1.10
C GLU A 42 15.55 6.40 -1.74
N LYS A 43 15.33 5.07 -1.78
CA LYS A 43 16.22 4.15 -2.50
C LYS A 43 16.36 4.50 -3.97
N LEU A 44 15.25 4.83 -4.64
CA LEU A 44 15.25 5.24 -6.05
C LEU A 44 16.08 6.51 -6.26
N ARG A 45 15.99 7.50 -5.36
CA ARG A 45 16.80 8.73 -5.43
C ARG A 45 18.29 8.47 -5.28
N GLN A 46 18.67 7.46 -4.51
CA GLN A 46 20.07 7.08 -4.28
C GLN A 46 20.62 6.08 -5.32
N THR A 47 19.75 5.52 -6.17
CA THR A 47 20.14 4.51 -7.16
C THR A 47 20.68 5.17 -8.42
N LYS A 48 21.93 4.84 -8.79
CA LYS A 48 22.58 5.28 -10.04
C LYS A 48 22.43 4.29 -11.21
N SER A 49 21.85 3.12 -10.95
CA SER A 49 21.66 2.03 -11.91
C SER A 49 20.26 2.08 -12.55
N ASP A 50 20.19 2.12 -13.88
CA ASP A 50 18.93 2.22 -14.61
C ASP A 50 18.02 1.00 -14.42
N LYS A 51 18.58 -0.21 -14.39
CA LYS A 51 17.81 -1.46 -14.15
C LYS A 51 17.20 -1.49 -12.75
N ASP A 52 17.98 -1.11 -11.73
CA ASP A 52 17.49 -1.06 -10.35
C ASP A 52 16.46 0.05 -10.17
N SER A 53 16.63 1.16 -10.89
CA SER A 53 15.65 2.25 -10.90
C SER A 53 14.28 1.82 -11.47
N ALA A 54 14.28 0.97 -12.51
CA ALA A 54 13.07 0.49 -13.15
C ALA A 54 12.27 -0.46 -12.23
N ASP A 55 12.95 -1.39 -11.55
CA ASP A 55 12.29 -2.28 -10.60
C ASP A 55 11.72 -1.50 -9.39
N LEU A 56 12.49 -0.57 -8.84
CA LEU A 56 12.02 0.30 -7.76
C LEU A 56 10.80 1.13 -8.18
N LYS A 57 10.80 1.72 -9.38
CA LYS A 57 9.65 2.44 -9.95
C LYS A 57 8.43 1.52 -10.08
N ARG A 58 8.60 0.29 -10.57
CA ARG A 58 7.52 -0.71 -10.67
C ARG A 58 6.94 -1.02 -9.30
N GLN A 59 7.77 -1.29 -8.30
CA GLN A 59 7.32 -1.56 -6.93
C GLN A 59 6.56 -0.36 -6.32
N ILE A 60 7.05 0.86 -6.52
CA ILE A 60 6.37 2.09 -6.07
C ILE A 60 4.99 2.21 -6.73
N LYS A 61 4.89 1.98 -8.05
CA LYS A 61 3.63 2.06 -8.80
C LYS A 61 2.60 1.06 -8.26
N VAL A 62 3.01 -0.18 -8.04
CA VAL A 62 2.14 -1.23 -7.48
C VAL A 62 1.68 -0.86 -6.07
N SER A 63 2.60 -0.41 -5.21
CA SER A 63 2.23 0.01 -3.84
C SER A 63 1.23 1.17 -3.85
N LYS A 64 1.48 2.20 -4.66
CA LYS A 64 0.57 3.36 -4.81
C LYS A 64 -0.82 2.94 -5.27
N ALA A 65 -0.91 2.06 -6.27
CA ALA A 65 -2.19 1.57 -6.78
C ALA A 65 -2.99 0.84 -5.69
N GLN A 66 -2.35 -0.07 -4.96
CA GLN A 66 -2.97 -0.82 -3.87
C GLN A 66 -3.38 0.09 -2.71
N ARG A 67 -2.53 1.05 -2.36
CA ARG A 67 -2.84 2.07 -1.35
C ARG A 67 -4.04 2.93 -1.76
N LYS A 68 -4.12 3.36 -3.02
CA LYS A 68 -5.27 4.12 -3.54
C LYS A 68 -6.56 3.31 -3.43
N LYS A 69 -6.53 2.03 -3.77
CA LYS A 69 -7.66 1.10 -3.60
C LYS A 69 -8.10 1.03 -2.13
N GLY A 70 -7.17 0.81 -1.21
CA GLY A 70 -7.49 0.75 0.21
C GLY A 70 -8.00 2.08 0.79
N ILE A 71 -7.48 3.23 0.34
CA ILE A 71 -8.02 4.55 0.75
C ILE A 71 -9.46 4.73 0.25
N LYS A 72 -9.75 4.34 -0.99
CA LYS A 72 -11.12 4.40 -1.54
C LYS A 72 -12.07 3.55 -0.70
N THR A 73 -11.67 2.33 -0.34
CA THR A 73 -12.46 1.49 0.57
C THR A 73 -12.63 2.15 1.93
N LEU A 74 -11.58 2.73 2.51
CA LEU A 74 -11.67 3.43 3.80
C LEU A 74 -12.66 4.60 3.77
N ARG A 75 -12.72 5.34 2.65
CA ARG A 75 -13.67 6.45 2.45
C ARG A 75 -15.11 5.94 2.39
N LYS A 76 -15.36 4.86 1.63
CA LYS A 76 -16.66 4.17 1.58
C LYS A 76 -17.11 3.71 2.97
N LEU A 77 -16.23 3.07 3.74
CA LEU A 77 -16.52 2.63 5.12
C LEU A 77 -16.75 3.79 6.12
N LYS A 78 -16.43 5.02 5.74
CA LYS A 78 -16.68 6.22 6.55
C LYS A 78 -17.92 7.00 6.07
N GLY A 79 -18.63 6.51 5.05
CA GLY A 79 -19.75 7.24 4.44
C GLY A 79 -19.34 8.51 3.70
N LYS A 80 -18.04 8.68 3.39
CA LYS A 80 -17.54 9.84 2.63
C LYS A 80 -17.39 9.44 1.16
N SER A 81 -18.48 9.55 0.40
CA SER A 81 -18.46 9.46 -1.08
C SER A 81 -17.73 10.65 -1.67
#